data_AF-A0A4Q3Z1T6-F1
#
_entry.id   AF-A0A4Q3Z1T6-F1
#
_cell.length_a   1.000
_cell.length_b   1.000
_cell.length_c   1.000
_cell.angle_alpha   90.00
_cell.angle_beta   90.00
_cell.angle_gamma   90.00
#
_symmetry.space_group_name_H-M   'P 1'
#
loop_
_entity.id
_entity.type
_entity.pdbx_description
1 polymer ?
#
loop_
_entity_poly.entity_id
_entity_poly.type
_entity_poly.pdbx_seq_one_letter_code
_entity_poly.pdbx_strand_id
1 'polypeptide(L)'
;QVLADIIGSGSVPVVRLTEVFRQAASSQIITSAHRINQGQIPDLSKPDGETDFYYVPAAEPEQAVERIVELVRNRIPRRFGFDP
;
A
#
# COMPACT_ATOMS: atom_id res chain seq x y z
N GLN A 1 15.56 -7.87 -16.66
CA GLN A 1 16.84 -8.23 -16.03
C GLN A 1 17.99 -7.67 -16.87
N VAL A 2 18.40 -6.42 -16.61
CA VAL A 2 19.60 -5.77 -17.19
C VAL A 2 20.05 -4.68 -16.22
N LEU A 3 19.10 -3.83 -15.77
CA LEU A 3 19.38 -2.79 -14.77
C LEU A 3 19.85 -3.35 -13.43
N ALA A 4 19.24 -4.45 -12.97
CA ALA A 4 19.64 -5.13 -11.74
C ALA A 4 21.07 -5.65 -11.82
N ASP A 5 21.46 -6.21 -12.98
CA ASP A 5 22.79 -6.74 -13.22
C ASP A 5 23.84 -5.62 -13.30
N ILE A 6 23.49 -4.48 -13.91
CA ILE A 6 24.32 -3.27 -13.93
C ILE A 6 24.53 -2.74 -12.51
N ILE A 7 23.48 -2.67 -11.69
CA ILE A 7 23.59 -2.24 -10.29
C ILE A 7 24.45 -3.21 -9.47
N GLY A 8 24.27 -4.52 -9.67
CA GLY A 8 25.04 -5.56 -8.99
C GLY A 8 26.50 -5.66 -9.43
N SER A 9 26.84 -5.17 -10.62
CA SER A 9 28.20 -5.26 -11.18
C SER A 9 29.24 -4.38 -10.46
N GLY A 10 28.82 -3.33 -9.76
CA GLY A 10 29.71 -2.36 -9.12
C GLY A 10 30.55 -1.50 -10.07
N SER A 11 30.42 -1.68 -11.38
CA SER A 11 31.21 -1.00 -12.42
C SER A 11 30.79 0.45 -12.68
N VAL A 12 29.64 0.86 -12.15
CA VAL A 12 29.07 2.21 -12.34
C VAL A 12 28.67 2.75 -10.96
N PRO A 13 28.91 4.04 -10.65
CA PRO A 13 28.43 4.65 -9.42
C PRO A 13 26.90 4.57 -9.35
N VAL A 14 26.37 3.95 -8.29
CA VAL A 14 24.92 3.81 -8.07
C VAL A 14 24.53 4.56 -6.80
N VAL A 15 23.47 5.36 -6.90
CA VAL A 15 22.79 5.95 -5.76
C VAL A 15 21.43 5.30 -5.63
N ARG A 16 21.15 4.65 -4.49
CA ARG A 16 19.84 4.07 -4.19
C ARG A 16 19.08 5.01 -3.26
N LEU A 17 17.99 5.58 -3.76
CA LEU A 17 17.07 6.34 -2.93
C LEU A 17 16.29 5.37 -2.03
N THR A 18 16.41 5.56 -0.72
CA THR A 18 15.72 4.74 0.30
C THR A 18 14.57 5.49 0.97
N GLU A 19 14.49 6.80 0.78
CA GLU A 19 13.56 7.68 1.49
C GLU A 19 12.49 8.23 0.55
N VAL A 20 11.23 8.15 0.98
CA VAL A 20 10.06 8.65 0.24
C VAL A 20 9.65 10.01 0.80
N PHE A 21 9.85 11.09 0.05
CA PHE A 21 9.51 12.45 0.47
C PHE A 21 8.03 12.82 0.20
N ARG A 22 7.08 12.07 0.78
CA ARG A 22 5.68 12.52 0.89
C ARG A 22 5.08 12.07 2.22
N GLN A 23 4.76 13.01 3.12
CA GLN A 23 4.00 12.84 4.38
C GLN A 23 4.30 11.53 5.17
N ALA A 24 5.58 11.12 5.24
CA ALA A 24 5.95 9.70 5.20
C ALA A 24 6.10 8.97 6.54
N ALA A 25 6.10 9.65 7.68
CA ALA A 25 6.34 8.98 8.96
C ALA A 25 5.08 8.32 9.57
N SER A 26 3.89 8.86 9.29
CA SER A 26 2.61 8.39 9.86
C SER A 26 1.72 7.63 8.87
N SER A 27 2.08 7.61 7.57
CA SER A 27 1.29 6.92 6.54
C SER A 27 1.44 5.41 6.67
N GLN A 28 0.33 4.71 6.88
CA GLN A 28 0.30 3.26 6.97
C GLN A 28 0.44 2.59 5.60
N ILE A 29 0.07 3.29 4.51
CA ILE A 29 0.33 2.82 3.14
C ILE A 29 1.84 2.68 2.90
N ILE A 30 2.62 3.70 3.27
CA ILE A 30 4.08 3.74 3.02
C ILE A 30 4.78 2.67 3.86
N THR A 31 4.52 2.63 5.17
CA THR A 31 5.13 1.65 6.07
C THR A 31 4.77 0.21 5.67
N SER A 32 3.52 -0.04 5.26
CA SER A 32 3.07 -1.36 4.79
C SER A 32 3.76 -1.79 3.50
N ALA A 33 3.94 -0.88 2.54
CA ALA A 33 4.66 -1.16 1.30
C ALA A 33 6.13 -1.53 1.56
N HIS A 34 6.80 -0.82 2.47
CA HIS A 34 8.16 -1.17 2.88
C HIS A 34 8.24 -2.55 3.52
N ARG A 35 7.30 -2.91 4.40
CA ARG A 35 7.23 -4.25 5.00
C ARG A 35 7.09 -5.33 3.94
N ILE A 36 6.16 -5.18 2.99
CA ILE A 36 5.95 -6.15 1.91
C ILE A 36 7.23 -6.32 1.07
N ASN A 37 7.88 -5.21 0.70
CA ASN A 37 9.13 -5.24 -0.06
C ASN A 37 10.30 -5.89 0.69
N GLN A 38 10.22 -5.97 2.02
CA GLN A 38 11.18 -6.65 2.89
C GLN A 38 10.74 -8.09 3.24
N GLY A 39 9.65 -8.59 2.65
CA GLY A 39 9.11 -9.93 2.93
C GLY A 39 8.36 -10.04 4.26
N GLN A 40 7.96 -8.91 4.85
CA GLN A 40 7.21 -8.85 6.11
C GLN A 40 5.73 -8.56 5.85
N ILE A 41 4.86 -9.18 6.65
CA ILE A 41 3.41 -8.95 6.58
C ILE A 41 3.09 -7.59 7.24
N PRO A 42 2.30 -6.71 6.58
CA PRO A 42 1.88 -5.45 7.17
C PRO A 42 0.84 -5.68 8.28
N ASP A 43 0.58 -4.65 9.08
CA ASP A 43 -0.51 -4.72 10.05
C ASP A 43 -1.86 -4.67 9.31
N LEU A 44 -2.62 -5.76 9.42
CA LEU A 44 -3.94 -5.91 8.81
C LEU A 44 -5.09 -5.71 9.82
N SER A 45 -4.76 -5.29 11.04
CA SER A 45 -5.75 -5.02 12.08
C SER A 45 -6.67 -3.86 11.69
N LYS A 46 -7.84 -3.79 12.34
CA LYS A 46 -8.75 -2.67 12.12
C LYS A 46 -8.10 -1.41 12.70
N PRO A 47 -8.16 -0.27 12.00
CA PRO A 47 -7.49 0.94 12.45
C PRO A 47 -8.25 1.58 13.63
N ASP A 48 -7.53 1.91 14.70
CA ASP A 48 -8.07 2.63 15.88
C ASP A 48 -7.98 4.17 15.72
N GLY A 49 -8.34 4.70 14.54
CA GLY A 49 -8.27 6.13 14.26
C GLY A 49 -8.31 6.50 12.79
N GLU A 50 -7.85 7.70 12.46
CA GLU A 50 -7.62 8.09 11.06
C GLU A 50 -6.41 7.31 10.50
N THR A 51 -6.65 6.56 9.44
CA THR A 51 -5.63 5.84 8.68
C THR A 51 -5.89 6.01 7.19
N ASP A 52 -4.84 5.81 6.41
CA ASP A 52 -4.86 5.73 4.95
C ASP A 52 -4.79 4.28 4.44
N PHE A 53 -4.51 3.29 5.30
CA PHE A 53 -4.42 1.87 4.93
C PHE A 53 -5.57 1.06 5.52
N TYR A 54 -6.26 0.30 4.67
CA TYR A 54 -7.40 -0.54 5.05
C TYR A 54 -7.28 -1.93 4.42
N TYR A 55 -7.49 -2.97 5.23
CA TYR A 55 -7.59 -4.34 4.76
C TYR A 55 -9.04 -4.82 4.79
N VAL A 56 -9.53 -5.29 3.64
CA VAL A 56 -10.87 -5.86 3.51
C VAL A 56 -10.72 -7.29 2.96
N PRO A 57 -10.77 -8.33 3.82
CA PRO A 57 -10.54 -9.71 3.39
C PRO A 57 -11.69 -10.20 2.50
N ALA A 58 -11.34 -10.97 1.47
CA ALA A 58 -12.28 -11.75 0.67
C ALA A 58 -11.73 -13.17 0.44
N ALA A 59 -12.53 -14.18 0.78
CA ALA A 59 -12.14 -15.57 0.64
C ALA A 59 -12.31 -16.06 -0.81
N GLU A 60 -13.37 -15.60 -1.48
CA GLU A 60 -13.70 -15.98 -2.85
C GLU A 60 -13.69 -14.76 -3.78
N PRO A 61 -13.31 -14.93 -5.07
CA PRO A 61 -13.29 -13.84 -6.05
C PRO A 61 -14.62 -13.09 -6.19
N GLU A 62 -15.75 -13.81 -6.17
CA GLU A 62 -17.09 -13.24 -6.31
C GLU A 62 -17.40 -12.26 -5.17
N GLN A 63 -16.99 -12.61 -3.94
CA GLN A 63 -17.14 -11.73 -2.78
C GLN A 63 -16.27 -10.48 -2.90
N ALA A 64 -15.11 -10.56 -3.56
CA ALA A 64 -14.25 -9.40 -3.77
C ALA A 64 -14.92 -8.39 -4.70
N VAL A 65 -15.59 -8.84 -5.77
CA VAL A 65 -16.32 -7.97 -6.70
C VAL A 65 -17.43 -7.21 -5.97
N GLU A 66 -18.27 -7.91 -5.21
CA GLU A 66 -19.35 -7.29 -4.44
C GLU A 66 -18.81 -6.25 -3.44
N ARG A 67 -17.73 -6.59 -2.73
CA ARG A 67 -17.06 -5.68 -1.78
C ARG A 67 -16.48 -4.45 -2.46
N ILE A 68 -15.86 -4.57 -3.63
CA ILE A 68 -15.32 -3.44 -4.37
C ILE A 68 -16.44 -2.45 -4.72
N VAL A 69 -17.58 -2.95 -5.22
CA VAL A 69 -18.74 -2.10 -5.55
C VAL A 69 -19.27 -1.39 -4.31
N GLU A 70 -19.41 -2.09 -3.19
CA GLU A 70 -19.86 -1.50 -1.92
C GLU A 70 -18.88 -0.43 -1.41
N LEU A 71 -17.57 -0.70 -1.51
CA LEU A 71 -16.52 0.21 -1.08
C LEU A 71 -16.57 1.52 -1.85
N VAL A 72 -16.60 1.46 -3.19
CA VAL A 72 -16.58 2.64 -4.06
C VAL A 72 -17.90 3.41 -3.97
N ARG A 73 -19.05 2.72 -3.95
CA ARG A 73 -20.36 3.36 -3.97
C ARG A 73 -20.75 3.98 -2.63
N ASN A 74 -20.43 3.30 -1.52
CA ASN A 74 -21.00 3.64 -0.21
C ASN A 74 -19.94 3.99 0.82
N ARG A 75 -18.95 3.12 1.03
CA ARG A 75 -18.06 3.25 2.20
C ARG A 75 -17.04 4.37 2.05
N ILE A 76 -16.38 4.48 0.90
CA ILE A 76 -15.38 5.53 0.63
C ILE A 76 -16.04 6.91 0.58
N PRO A 77 -17.11 7.15 -0.19
CA PRO A 77 -17.79 8.44 -0.23
C PRO A 77 -18.26 8.90 1.16
N ARG A 78 -18.90 8.02 1.94
CA ARG A 78 -19.37 8.34 3.30
C ARG A 78 -18.23 8.64 4.28
N ARG A 79 -17.10 7.94 4.18
CA ARG A 79 -15.98 8.08 5.12
C ARG A 79 -15.14 9.33 4.86
N PHE A 80 -15.01 9.74 3.60
CA PHE A 80 -14.13 10.82 3.16
C PHE A 80 -14.86 12.06 2.63
N GLY A 81 -16.19 12.03 2.58
CA GLY A 81 -17.00 13.18 2.15
C GLY A 81 -16.97 13.45 0.65
N PHE A 82 -16.76 12.43 -0.18
CA PHE A 82 -16.90 12.56 -1.62
C PHE A 82 -18.37 12.45 -2.04
N ASP A 83 -18.79 13.24 -3.02
CA ASP A 83 -20.12 13.11 -3.65
C ASP A 83 -19.98 12.18 -4.87
N PRO A 84 -20.69 11.04 -4.92
CA PRO A 84 -20.55 10.02 -5.97
C PRO A 84 -21.05 10.47 -7.36
#